data_AF-A0A7S3LC98-F1
#
_entry.id   AF-A0A7S3LC98-F1
#
_cell.length_a   1.000
_cell.length_b   1.000
_cell.length_c   1.000
_cell.angle_alpha   90.00
_cell.angle_beta   90.00
_cell.angle_gamma   90.00
#
_symmetry.space_group_name_H-M   'P 1'
#
loop_
_entity.id
_entity.type
_entity.pdbx_description
1 polymer ?
#
loop_
_entity_poly.entity_id
_entity_poly.type
_entity_poly.pdbx_seq_one_letter_code
_entity_poly.pdbx_strand_id
1 'polypeptide(L)'
;MDIEGAILTALSSGQPIADSHQWAASQKIDPQAVVGALKSLLTDAYVATEDLATSFFEFTAEAEDVVKEGSPEFRVYTAIQQSGQGMSMPDLQAAVGKDVAKIGMGNAMKMKWIKKDG
;
A
#
# COMPACT_ATOMS: atom_id res chain seq x y z
N MET A 1 21.38 -3.00 24.29
CA MET A 1 21.40 -4.43 23.95
C MET A 1 22.49 -4.61 22.93
N ASP A 2 23.38 -5.58 23.13
CA ASP A 2 24.40 -5.93 22.14
C ASP A 2 23.74 -6.75 21.03
N ILE A 3 23.60 -6.15 19.84
CA ILE A 3 22.89 -6.75 18.70
C ILE A 3 23.80 -7.75 17.98
N GLU A 4 25.09 -7.44 17.87
CA GLU A 4 26.07 -8.33 17.23
C GLU A 4 26.19 -9.64 18.02
N GLY A 5 26.33 -9.55 19.34
CA GLY A 5 26.33 -10.73 20.22
C GLY A 5 25.05 -11.55 20.12
N ALA A 6 23.88 -10.91 19.98
CA ALA A 6 22.61 -11.61 19.80
C ALA A 6 22.53 -12.36 18.46
N ILE A 7 23.02 -11.77 17.38
CA ILE A 7 23.10 -12.40 16.06
C ILE A 7 24.03 -13.62 16.11
N LEU A 8 25.23 -13.47 16.67
CA LEU A 8 26.19 -14.57 16.79
C LEU A 8 25.67 -15.68 17.70
N THR A 9 24.97 -15.33 18.78
CA THR A 9 24.30 -16.31 19.65
C THR A 9 23.22 -17.08 18.89
N ALA A 10 22.41 -16.40 18.07
CA ALA A 10 21.40 -17.05 17.24
C ALA A 10 22.02 -18.00 16.19
N LEU A 11 23.17 -17.63 15.61
CA LEU A 11 23.89 -18.46 14.64
C LEU A 11 24.68 -19.61 15.28
N SER A 12 24.95 -19.54 16.59
CA SER A 12 25.74 -20.56 17.31
C SER A 12 25.09 -21.95 17.30
N SER A 13 23.76 -22.03 17.09
CA SER A 13 23.05 -23.31 16.90
C SER A 13 23.29 -23.96 15.54
N GLY A 14 24.09 -23.33 14.66
CA GLY A 14 24.42 -23.85 13.33
C GLY A 14 23.29 -23.76 12.31
N GLN A 15 22.22 -23.01 12.61
CA GLN A 15 21.13 -22.75 11.67
C GLN A 15 21.22 -21.30 11.18
N PRO A 16 21.07 -21.06 9.86
CA PRO A 16 21.07 -19.70 9.34
C PRO A 16 19.80 -18.96 9.79
N ILE A 17 19.93 -17.64 9.96
CA ILE A 17 18.78 -16.75 10.09
C ILE A 17 18.19 -16.56 8.69
N ALA A 18 17.03 -17.16 8.42
CA ALA A 18 16.41 -17.16 7.09
C ALA A 18 15.97 -15.76 6.62
N ASP A 19 15.46 -14.94 7.56
CA ASP A 19 15.03 -13.57 7.29
C ASP A 19 15.43 -12.70 8.49
N SER A 20 16.37 -11.79 8.27
CA SER A 20 16.89 -10.89 9.30
C SER A 20 15.84 -9.90 9.80
N HIS A 21 14.86 -9.53 8.96
CA HIS A 21 13.77 -8.62 9.31
C HIS A 21 12.75 -9.33 10.21
N GLN A 22 12.36 -10.57 9.89
CA GLN A 22 11.48 -11.36 10.75
C GLN A 22 12.15 -11.71 12.08
N TRP A 23 13.44 -12.04 12.05
CA TRP A 23 14.20 -12.30 13.27
C TRP A 23 14.27 -11.06 14.17
N ALA A 24 14.57 -9.89 13.62
CA ALA A 24 14.57 -8.62 14.36
C ALA A 24 13.22 -8.36 15.06
N ALA A 25 12.10 -8.59 14.35
CA ALA A 25 10.76 -8.47 14.91
C ALA A 25 10.53 -9.44 16.09
N SER A 26 10.97 -10.70 15.97
CA SER A 26 10.87 -11.70 17.06
C SER A 26 11.63 -11.30 18.33
N GLN A 27 12.76 -10.59 18.16
CA GLN A 27 13.60 -10.09 19.24
C GLN A 27 13.18 -8.70 19.75
N LYS A 28 12.16 -8.08 19.12
CA LYS A 28 11.72 -6.70 19.37
C LYS A 28 12.84 -5.67 19.22
N ILE A 29 13.73 -5.91 18.24
CA ILE A 29 14.84 -5.02 17.89
C ILE A 29 14.44 -4.25 16.63
N ASP A 30 14.87 -3.00 16.54
CA ASP A 30 14.75 -2.20 15.33
C ASP A 30 15.45 -2.92 14.14
N PRO A 31 14.74 -3.22 13.04
CA PRO A 31 15.33 -3.90 11.89
C PRO A 31 16.53 -3.16 11.31
N GLN A 32 16.54 -1.82 11.34
CA GLN A 32 17.64 -1.03 10.79
C GLN A 32 18.92 -1.19 11.63
N ALA A 33 18.79 -1.27 12.96
CA ALA A 33 19.91 -1.57 13.84
C ALA A 33 20.48 -2.97 13.60
N VAL A 34 19.63 -3.98 13.31
CA VAL A 34 20.07 -5.33 12.92
C VAL A 34 20.81 -5.32 11.59
N VAL A 35 20.32 -4.58 10.58
CA VAL A 35 21.02 -4.41 9.29
C VAL A 35 22.39 -3.75 9.49
N GLY A 36 22.49 -2.75 10.36
CA GLY A 36 23.77 -2.13 10.71
C GLY A 36 24.76 -3.12 11.33
N ALA A 37 24.31 -3.90 12.31
CA ALA A 37 25.12 -4.94 12.95
C ALA A 37 25.53 -6.06 11.97
N LEU A 38 24.63 -6.49 11.08
CA LEU A 38 24.96 -7.47 10.05
C LEU A 38 26.03 -6.97 9.09
N LYS A 39 25.99 -5.67 8.70
CA LYS A 39 27.04 -5.07 7.85
C LYS A 39 28.38 -4.99 8.56
N SER A 40 28.38 -4.67 9.85
CA SER A 40 29.57 -4.66 10.71
C SER A 40 30.20 -6.06 10.76
N LEU A 41 29.42 -7.07 11.14
CA LEU A 41 29.84 -8.48 11.20
C LEU A 41 30.26 -9.06 9.84
N LEU A 42 29.61 -8.64 8.74
CA LEU A 42 29.98 -9.04 7.38
C LEU A 42 31.34 -8.45 6.99
N THR A 43 31.59 -7.18 7.35
CA THR A 43 32.88 -6.50 7.09
C THR A 43 34.02 -7.20 7.82
N ASP A 44 33.77 -7.63 9.05
CA ASP A 44 34.72 -8.37 9.89
C ASP A 44 34.76 -9.88 9.58
N ALA A 45 34.02 -10.33 8.55
CA ALA A 45 33.95 -11.73 8.11
C ALA A 45 33.46 -12.74 9.17
N TYR A 46 32.68 -12.29 10.15
CA TYR A 46 32.02 -13.17 11.13
C TYR A 46 30.76 -13.85 10.58
N VAL A 47 30.11 -13.24 9.58
CA VAL A 47 28.86 -13.75 8.99
C VAL A 47 28.91 -13.65 7.46
N ALA A 48 28.09 -14.46 6.79
CA ALA A 48 27.75 -14.30 5.38
C ALA A 48 26.28 -13.90 5.26
N THR A 49 25.95 -13.07 4.28
CA THR A 49 24.58 -12.57 4.05
C THR A 49 24.17 -12.79 2.60
N GLU A 50 22.89 -13.09 2.39
CA GLU A 50 22.27 -13.13 1.06
C GLU A 50 21.10 -12.14 1.03
N ASP A 51 20.93 -11.43 -0.08
CA ASP A 51 19.87 -10.44 -0.23
C ASP A 51 18.53 -11.13 -0.48
N LEU A 52 17.61 -11.00 0.47
CA LEU A 52 16.23 -11.46 0.35
C LEU A 52 15.30 -10.26 0.05
N ALA A 53 14.68 -10.26 -1.13
CA ALA A 53 13.69 -9.26 -1.52
C ALA A 53 12.29 -9.88 -1.59
N THR A 54 11.34 -9.29 -0.86
CA THR A 54 9.92 -9.66 -0.90
C THR A 54 9.09 -8.46 -1.35
N SER A 55 8.17 -8.68 -2.28
CA SER A 55 7.19 -7.67 -2.72
C SER A 55 5.77 -8.14 -2.41
N PHE A 56 4.92 -7.19 -2.06
CA PHE A 56 3.50 -7.41 -1.82
C PHE A 56 2.68 -6.34 -2.54
N PHE A 57 1.42 -6.67 -2.85
CA PHE A 57 0.49 -5.69 -3.38
C PHE A 57 -0.07 -4.86 -2.23
N GLU A 58 0.03 -3.55 -2.35
CA GLU A 58 -0.57 -2.59 -1.44
C GLU A 58 -1.60 -1.76 -2.22
N PHE A 59 -2.61 -1.25 -1.52
CA PHE A 59 -3.54 -0.32 -2.14
C PHE A 59 -2.84 0.99 -2.46
N THR A 60 -3.12 1.53 -3.64
CA THR A 60 -2.81 2.93 -3.89
C THR A 60 -3.77 3.80 -3.07
N ALA A 61 -3.41 5.06 -2.81
CA ALA A 61 -4.31 6.00 -2.14
C ALA A 61 -5.69 6.09 -2.83
N GLU A 62 -5.70 6.05 -4.17
CA GLU A 62 -6.94 5.98 -4.96
C GLU A 62 -7.74 4.70 -4.68
N ALA A 63 -7.07 3.54 -4.61
CA ALA A 63 -7.75 2.27 -4.35
C ALA A 63 -8.34 2.23 -2.93
N GLU A 64 -7.70 2.86 -1.94
CA GLU A 64 -8.29 3.01 -0.61
C GLU A 64 -9.61 3.80 -0.65
N ASP A 65 -9.64 4.90 -1.40
CA ASP A 65 -10.85 5.71 -1.57
C ASP A 65 -11.95 4.92 -2.30
N VAL A 66 -11.58 4.12 -3.30
CA VAL A 66 -12.52 3.25 -4.03
C VAL A 66 -13.10 2.16 -3.12
N VAL A 67 -12.31 1.59 -2.21
CA VAL A 67 -12.81 0.59 -1.25
C VAL A 67 -13.78 1.22 -0.24
N LYS A 68 -13.55 2.49 0.17
CA LYS A 68 -14.40 3.20 1.14
C LYS A 68 -15.68 3.76 0.53
N GLU A 69 -15.54 4.47 -0.57
CA GLU A 69 -16.60 5.29 -1.17
C GLU A 69 -17.22 4.64 -2.43
N GLY A 70 -16.65 3.53 -2.89
CA GLY A 70 -17.00 2.91 -4.16
C GLY A 70 -16.25 3.52 -5.34
N SER A 71 -16.39 2.89 -6.50
CA SER A 71 -15.69 3.31 -7.71
C SER A 71 -16.16 4.69 -8.21
N PRO A 72 -15.33 5.45 -8.95
CA PRO A 72 -15.69 6.80 -9.39
C PRO A 72 -17.02 6.90 -10.16
N GLU A 73 -17.34 5.87 -10.93
CA GLU A 73 -18.54 5.71 -11.75
C GLU A 73 -19.76 5.43 -10.89
N PHE A 74 -19.59 4.56 -9.89
CA PHE A 74 -20.62 4.25 -8.91
C PHE A 74 -20.98 5.50 -8.12
N ARG A 75 -19.98 6.28 -7.69
CA ARG A 75 -20.18 7.54 -6.99
C ARG A 75 -20.92 8.56 -7.84
N VAL A 76 -20.53 8.73 -9.10
CA VAL A 76 -21.22 9.61 -10.06
C VAL A 76 -22.67 9.17 -10.30
N TYR A 77 -22.89 7.88 -10.55
CA TYR A 77 -24.23 7.33 -10.77
C TYR A 77 -25.12 7.54 -9.55
N THR A 78 -24.60 7.22 -8.36
CA THR A 78 -25.33 7.36 -7.10
C THR A 78 -25.70 8.82 -6.83
N ALA A 79 -24.78 9.76 -7.07
CA ALA A 79 -25.08 11.19 -6.92
C ALA A 79 -26.21 11.65 -7.83
N ILE A 80 -26.20 11.26 -9.11
CA ILE A 80 -27.26 11.59 -10.09
C ILE A 80 -28.58 10.89 -9.74
N GLN A 81 -28.53 9.65 -9.26
CA GLN A 81 -29.72 8.92 -8.86
C GLN A 81 -30.37 9.57 -7.63
N GLN A 82 -29.57 10.01 -6.65
CA GLN A 82 -30.04 10.65 -5.44
C GLN A 82 -30.65 12.03 -5.69
N SER A 83 -30.20 12.78 -6.71
CA SER A 83 -30.86 14.04 -7.08
C SER A 83 -32.26 13.85 -7.66
N GLY A 84 -32.63 12.63 -8.08
CA GLY A 84 -33.94 12.30 -8.65
C GLY A 84 -34.23 12.95 -10.02
N GLN A 85 -33.34 13.84 -10.47
CA GLN A 85 -33.34 14.52 -11.76
C GLN A 85 -31.89 14.55 -12.29
N GLY A 86 -31.71 14.85 -13.58
CA GLY A 86 -30.38 15.08 -14.15
C GLY A 86 -29.62 16.17 -13.38
N MET A 87 -28.32 15.97 -13.21
CA MET A 87 -27.46 16.87 -12.42
C MET A 87 -26.57 17.72 -13.35
N SER A 88 -26.39 19.00 -13.02
CA SER A 88 -25.45 19.86 -13.74
C SER A 88 -24.00 19.43 -13.47
N MET A 89 -23.08 19.70 -14.41
CA MET A 89 -21.66 19.37 -14.20
C MET A 89 -21.05 20.08 -12.97
N PRO A 90 -21.31 21.37 -12.71
CA PRO A 90 -20.85 22.03 -11.49
C PRO A 90 -21.34 21.36 -10.21
N ASP A 91 -22.63 20.99 -10.14
CA ASP A 91 -23.21 20.36 -8.95
C ASP A 91 -22.63 18.97 -8.71
N LEU A 92 -22.41 18.20 -9.79
CA LEU A 92 -21.77 16.89 -9.71
C LEU A 92 -20.34 17.00 -9.20
N GLN A 93 -19.56 17.97 -9.70
CA GLN A 93 -18.20 18.21 -9.23
C GLN A 93 -18.16 18.65 -7.77
N ALA A 94 -19.16 19.39 -7.29
CA ALA A 94 -19.29 19.76 -5.89
C ALA A 94 -19.66 18.56 -5.00
N ALA A 95 -20.48 17.62 -5.50
CA ALA A 95 -20.93 16.46 -4.75
C ALA A 95 -19.85 15.36 -4.63
N VAL A 96 -19.16 15.01 -5.72
CA VAL A 96 -18.22 13.88 -5.73
C VAL A 96 -16.74 14.29 -5.85
N GLY A 97 -16.46 15.56 -6.11
CA GLY A 97 -15.12 16.07 -6.39
C GLY A 97 -14.79 16.07 -7.89
N LYS A 98 -13.92 17.00 -8.31
CA LYS A 98 -13.62 17.25 -9.74
C LYS A 98 -13.02 16.04 -10.46
N ASP A 99 -12.08 15.35 -9.83
CA ASP A 99 -11.37 14.22 -10.44
C ASP A 99 -12.29 13.00 -10.58
N VAL A 100 -13.06 12.70 -9.52
CA VAL A 100 -14.07 11.64 -9.51
C VAL A 100 -15.16 11.92 -10.54
N ALA A 101 -15.66 13.15 -10.64
CA ALA A 101 -16.65 13.53 -11.64
C ALA A 101 -16.11 13.35 -13.07
N LYS A 102 -14.86 13.74 -13.32
CA LYS A 102 -14.22 13.63 -14.64
C LYS A 102 -14.01 12.17 -15.06
N ILE A 103 -13.40 11.36 -14.20
CA ILE A 103 -13.10 9.94 -14.47
C ILE A 103 -14.40 9.13 -14.48
N GLY A 104 -15.19 9.28 -13.43
CA GLY A 104 -16.44 8.57 -13.22
C GLY A 104 -17.46 8.82 -14.31
N MET A 105 -17.62 10.07 -14.79
CA MET A 105 -18.54 10.35 -15.89
C MET A 105 -18.08 9.67 -17.19
N GLY A 106 -16.78 9.72 -17.52
CA GLY A 106 -16.24 9.08 -18.71
C GLY A 106 -16.48 7.57 -18.73
N ASN A 107 -16.23 6.90 -17.61
CA ASN A 107 -16.42 5.45 -17.48
C ASN A 107 -17.91 5.07 -17.38
N ALA A 108 -18.73 5.82 -16.63
CA ALA A 108 -20.17 5.58 -16.52
C ALA A 108 -20.90 5.77 -17.86
N MET A 109 -20.51 6.75 -18.68
CA MET A 109 -21.06 6.92 -20.04
C MET A 109 -20.67 5.76 -20.96
N LYS A 110 -19.41 5.29 -20.90
CA LYS A 110 -18.97 4.11 -21.66
C LYS A 110 -19.76 2.86 -21.29
N MET A 111 -20.05 2.68 -20.00
CA MET A 111 -20.88 1.60 -19.49
C MET A 111 -22.39 1.84 -19.65
N LYS A 112 -22.80 2.97 -20.25
CA LYS A 112 -24.20 3.36 -20.50
C LYS A 112 -25.04 3.50 -19.22
N TRP A 113 -24.42 3.82 -18.08
CA TRP A 113 -25.13 4.05 -16.81
C TRP A 113 -25.77 5.43 -16.75
N ILE A 114 -25.19 6.41 -17.45
CA ILE A 114 -25.65 7.79 -17.50
C ILE A 114 -25.57 8.32 -18.93
N LYS A 115 -26.35 9.37 -19.21
CA LYS A 115 -26.33 10.10 -20.48
C LYS A 115 -26.33 11.59 -20.19
N LYS A 116 -25.56 12.35 -20.96
CA LYS A 116 -25.62 13.81 -20.97
C LYS A 116 -26.76 14.25 -21.89
N ASP A 117 -27.69 15.03 -21.36
CA ASP A 117 -28.68 15.72 -22.19
C ASP A 117 -28.09 17.04 -22.71
N GLY A 118 -28.44 17.38 -23.95
CA GLY A 118 -27.81 18.44 -24.74
C GLY A 118 -28.13 19.84 -24.27
#